data_AF-G8R2W6-F1
#
_entry.id   AF-G8R2W6-F1
#
_cell.length_a   1.000
_cell.length_b   1.000
_cell.length_c   1.000
_cell.angle_alpha   90.00
_cell.angle_beta   90.00
_cell.angle_gamma   90.00
#
_symmetry.space_group_name_H-M   'P 1'
#
loop_
_entity.id
_entity.type
_entity.pdbx_description
1 polymer ?
#
loop_
_entity_poly.entity_id
_entity_poly.type
_entity_poly.pdbx_seq_one_letter_code
_entity_poly.pdbx_strand_id
1 'polypeptide(L)'
;MKKLIALALLGLAFTAKSQIIEETAKVLSKPSGEALFSLEADEKVFSFAPEDGWYKIRKEVYVDPKNVVDDKYIISGADFFTKENVKIGSTLAEIKIKEGVKVEAFRGNDRFRAIVEGYLFKTKFVDGSVPEERISELLALKNRNEQAAGFKELFETYKFEEKKFEELVVHVYREENKTLKEDKDFRVIMIFRGETSPYAVMTNDHEVTAPKIKQTWEEYDFKVIYFYKPTSTQEELVQDKILYTFMGL
;
A
#
# COMPACT_ATOMS: atom_id res chain seq x y z
N MET A 1 -43.64 -26.59 3.93
CA MET A 1 -43.56 -25.57 4.99
C MET A 1 -42.48 -26.04 5.96
N LYS A 2 -41.35 -25.41 6.25
CA LYS A 2 -40.92 -24.01 6.15
C LYS A 2 -39.49 -23.96 5.59
N LYS A 3 -39.24 -22.96 4.74
CA LYS A 3 -37.90 -22.48 4.38
C LYS A 3 -37.34 -21.65 5.55
N LEU A 4 -36.05 -21.74 5.81
CA LEU A 4 -35.21 -20.78 6.54
C LEU A 4 -33.78 -21.00 5.98
N ILE A 5 -33.37 -20.25 4.95
CA ILE A 5 -32.62 -18.97 5.03
C ILE A 5 -31.34 -19.18 5.86
N ALA A 6 -30.21 -19.55 5.24
CA ALA A 6 -29.23 -18.71 4.53
C ALA A 6 -28.47 -17.73 5.45
N LEU A 7 -27.16 -17.96 5.59
CA LEU A 7 -26.17 -16.89 5.66
C LEU A 7 -24.80 -17.44 5.24
N ALA A 8 -24.52 -17.39 3.93
CA ALA A 8 -23.15 -17.43 3.45
C ALA A 8 -22.58 -16.03 3.68
N LEU A 9 -21.80 -15.86 4.75
CA LEU A 9 -20.94 -14.70 4.92
C LEU A 9 -19.84 -14.79 3.84
N LEU A 10 -20.10 -14.19 2.68
CA LEU A 10 -19.04 -13.66 1.84
C LEU A 10 -18.45 -12.47 2.60
N GLY A 11 -17.42 -12.74 3.40
CA GLY A 11 -16.47 -11.71 3.76
C GLY A 11 -15.83 -11.21 2.48
N LEU A 12 -16.30 -10.08 1.96
CA LEU A 12 -15.52 -9.29 1.01
C LEU A 12 -14.31 -8.79 1.80
N ALA A 13 -13.21 -9.54 1.76
CA ALA A 13 -11.90 -9.01 2.11
C ALA A 13 -11.65 -7.86 1.14
N PHE A 14 -11.72 -6.63 1.65
CA PHE A 14 -11.48 -5.42 0.87
C PHE A 14 -9.97 -5.29 0.68
N THR A 15 -9.41 -6.04 -0.27
CA THR A 15 -7.98 -5.98 -0.58
C THR A 15 -7.62 -4.57 -1.04
N ALA A 16 -6.92 -3.84 -0.19
CA ALA A 16 -6.52 -2.48 -0.51
C ALA A 16 -5.28 -2.50 -1.40
N LYS A 17 -5.20 -1.65 -2.43
CA LYS A 17 -4.07 -1.63 -3.36
C LYS A 17 -3.14 -0.43 -3.09
N SER A 18 -1.86 -0.53 -3.39
CA SER A 18 -0.98 0.65 -3.50
C SER A 18 -0.76 0.80 -4.98
N GLN A 19 -1.04 1.97 -5.55
CA GLN A 19 -1.04 2.17 -6.99
C GLN A 19 -0.37 3.49 -7.33
N ILE A 20 0.20 3.56 -8.53
CA ILE A 20 0.88 4.73 -9.07
C ILE A 20 -0.06 5.42 -10.05
N ILE A 21 -0.22 6.73 -9.93
CA ILE A 21 -1.02 7.53 -10.85
C ILE A 21 -0.25 7.71 -12.17
N GLU A 22 -0.87 7.40 -13.30
CA GLU A 22 -0.21 7.43 -14.63
C GLU A 22 -0.01 8.85 -15.15
N GLU A 23 -1.01 9.70 -14.98
CA GLU A 23 -1.02 11.08 -15.44
C GLU A 23 -1.72 11.95 -14.41
N THR A 24 -1.52 13.27 -14.47
CA THR A 24 -2.21 14.21 -13.58
C THR A 24 -3.71 13.93 -13.53
N ALA A 25 -4.21 13.56 -12.35
CA ALA A 25 -5.54 13.03 -12.18
C ALA A 25 -6.37 13.88 -11.22
N LYS A 26 -7.63 14.11 -11.58
CA LYS A 26 -8.62 14.71 -10.68
C LYS A 26 -9.24 13.63 -9.81
N VAL A 27 -9.08 13.76 -8.51
CA VAL A 27 -9.67 12.88 -7.51
C VAL A 27 -11.05 13.40 -7.15
N LEU A 28 -12.05 12.53 -7.22
CA LEU A 28 -13.47 12.89 -7.06
C LEU A 28 -13.97 12.60 -5.63
N SER A 29 -15.04 13.28 -5.23
CA SER A 29 -15.71 13.07 -3.94
C SER A 29 -16.43 11.72 -3.83
N LYS A 30 -16.92 11.22 -4.97
CA LYS A 30 -17.60 9.94 -5.16
C LYS A 30 -17.44 9.50 -6.63
N PRO A 31 -17.78 8.25 -6.99
CA PRO A 31 -17.84 7.85 -8.39
C PRO A 31 -18.64 8.85 -9.23
N SER A 32 -18.02 9.38 -10.29
CA SER A 32 -18.60 10.41 -11.16
C SER A 32 -19.09 11.69 -10.45
N GLY A 33 -18.51 12.03 -9.29
CA GLY A 33 -18.83 13.22 -8.50
C GLY A 33 -18.00 14.45 -8.85
N GLU A 34 -18.07 15.46 -7.99
CA GLU A 34 -17.25 16.67 -8.10
C GLU A 34 -15.77 16.38 -7.80
N ALA A 35 -14.88 17.08 -8.50
CA ALA A 35 -13.45 16.99 -8.28
C ALA A 35 -13.05 17.72 -7.00
N LEU A 36 -12.44 16.99 -6.06
CA LEU A 36 -11.98 17.51 -4.78
C LEU A 36 -10.57 18.09 -4.88
N PHE A 37 -9.66 17.36 -5.51
CA PHE A 37 -8.26 17.75 -5.68
C PHE A 37 -7.67 17.13 -6.94
N SER A 38 -6.50 17.63 -7.34
CA SER A 38 -5.66 16.98 -8.34
C SER A 38 -4.38 16.45 -7.71
N LEU A 39 -3.90 15.32 -8.23
CA LEU A 39 -2.57 14.79 -7.97
C LEU A 39 -1.78 14.77 -9.27
N GLU A 40 -0.47 15.01 -9.18
CA GLU A 40 0.46 14.91 -10.30
C GLU A 40 0.70 13.44 -10.67
N ALA A 41 1.31 13.21 -11.84
CA ALA A 41 1.71 11.89 -12.29
C ALA A 41 2.77 11.27 -11.36
N ASP A 42 2.93 9.95 -11.43
CA ASP A 42 3.88 9.14 -10.63
C ASP A 42 3.63 9.14 -9.11
N GLU A 43 2.56 9.80 -8.66
CA GLU A 43 2.19 9.82 -7.26
C GLU A 43 1.61 8.48 -6.81
N LYS A 44 2.20 7.91 -5.76
CA LYS A 44 1.68 6.72 -5.08
C LYS A 44 0.48 7.07 -4.23
N VAL A 45 -0.56 6.25 -4.30
CA VAL A 45 -1.75 6.33 -3.44
C VAL A 45 -2.05 4.97 -2.85
N PHE A 46 -2.70 4.97 -1.70
CA PHE A 46 -3.35 3.77 -1.17
C PHE A 46 -4.77 3.72 -1.72
N SER A 47 -5.08 2.74 -2.55
CA SER A 47 -6.43 2.44 -3.02
C SER A 47 -7.08 1.34 -2.18
N PHE A 48 -8.40 1.28 -2.16
CA PHE A 48 -9.17 0.15 -1.63
C PHE A 48 -9.58 -0.78 -2.78
N ALA A 49 -10.16 -1.94 -2.47
CA ALA A 49 -10.76 -2.78 -3.51
C ALA A 49 -11.75 -1.96 -4.37
N PRO A 50 -11.72 -2.13 -5.71
CA PRO A 50 -12.55 -1.32 -6.60
C PRO A 50 -14.02 -1.73 -6.57
N GLU A 51 -14.90 -0.77 -6.80
CA GLU A 51 -16.33 -0.96 -7.04
C GLU A 51 -16.67 -0.36 -8.40
N ASP A 52 -17.17 -1.17 -9.33
CA ASP A 52 -17.49 -0.76 -10.72
C ASP A 52 -16.35 0.00 -11.44
N GLY A 53 -15.10 -0.41 -11.17
CA GLY A 53 -13.89 0.21 -11.74
C GLY A 53 -13.46 1.51 -11.06
N TRP A 54 -14.15 1.94 -10.01
CA TRP A 54 -13.76 3.07 -9.17
C TRP A 54 -13.02 2.58 -7.93
N TYR A 55 -11.87 3.20 -7.68
CA TYR A 55 -11.06 2.97 -6.50
C TYR A 55 -11.28 4.12 -5.54
N LYS A 56 -11.71 3.83 -4.31
CA LYS A 56 -11.50 4.76 -3.21
C LYS A 56 -10.01 4.83 -2.94
N ILE A 57 -9.46 6.03 -2.74
CA ILE A 57 -8.04 6.24 -2.47
C ILE A 57 -7.81 7.08 -1.20
N ARG A 58 -6.61 6.94 -0.66
CA ARG A 58 -6.00 7.80 0.35
C ARG A 58 -4.63 8.27 -0.11
N LYS A 59 -4.31 9.51 0.25
CA LYS A 59 -2.99 10.10 0.04
C LYS A 59 -2.57 10.85 1.28
N GLU A 60 -1.34 10.60 1.71
CA GLU A 60 -0.66 11.43 2.70
C GLU A 60 -0.15 12.69 2.00
N VAL A 61 -0.51 13.85 2.52
CA VAL A 61 -0.13 15.16 1.98
C VAL A 61 0.38 16.08 3.08
N TYR A 62 1.32 16.96 2.72
CA TYR A 62 1.75 18.07 3.55
C TYR A 62 1.17 19.36 3.00
N VAL A 63 0.61 20.19 3.86
CA VAL A 63 -0.05 21.45 3.49
C VAL A 63 0.44 22.57 4.40
N ASP A 64 0.42 23.80 3.88
CA ASP A 64 0.63 24.99 4.69
C ASP A 64 -0.49 25.10 5.75
N PRO A 65 -0.16 25.21 7.06
CA PRO A 65 -1.16 25.30 8.13
C PRO A 65 -2.19 26.41 7.95
N LYS A 66 -1.86 27.51 7.25
CA LYS A 66 -2.81 28.61 6.99
C LYS A 66 -4.01 28.20 6.13
N ASN A 67 -3.85 27.10 5.38
CA ASN A 67 -4.89 26.56 4.50
C ASN A 67 -5.75 25.51 5.20
N VAL A 68 -5.51 25.26 6.49
CA VAL A 68 -6.23 24.27 7.29
C VAL A 68 -7.15 24.98 8.27
N VAL A 69 -8.43 24.61 8.25
CA VAL A 69 -9.48 25.16 9.12
C VAL A 69 -9.85 24.13 10.17
N ASP A 70 -9.72 24.51 11.44
CA ASP A 70 -10.06 23.71 12.63
C ASP A 70 -9.45 22.30 12.64
N ASP A 71 -8.29 22.11 12.00
CA ASP A 71 -7.62 20.81 11.81
C ASP A 71 -8.52 19.75 11.12
N LYS A 72 -9.61 20.19 10.47
CA LYS A 72 -10.66 19.33 9.89
C LYS A 72 -10.84 19.50 8.38
N TYR A 73 -10.54 20.67 7.85
CA TYR A 73 -10.75 20.99 6.43
C TYR A 73 -9.52 21.63 5.82
N ILE A 74 -9.26 21.34 4.55
CA ILE A 74 -8.29 22.05 3.72
C ILE A 74 -9.09 22.90 2.73
N ILE A 75 -8.81 24.19 2.67
CA ILE A 75 -9.51 25.13 1.77
C ILE A 75 -9.19 24.84 0.30
N SER A 76 -10.04 25.31 -0.61
CA SER A 76 -9.80 25.25 -2.05
C SER A 76 -8.59 26.10 -2.47
N GLY A 77 -7.83 25.67 -3.48
CA GLY A 77 -6.63 26.34 -3.98
C GLY A 77 -5.36 26.11 -3.16
N ALA A 78 -5.39 25.24 -2.16
CA ALA A 78 -4.23 24.88 -1.36
C ALA A 78 -3.35 23.86 -2.09
N ASP A 79 -2.03 24.07 -2.06
CA ASP A 79 -1.07 23.14 -2.66
C ASP A 79 -0.76 21.97 -1.72
N PHE A 80 -0.59 20.79 -2.32
CA PHE A 80 -0.14 19.58 -1.65
C PHE A 80 1.35 19.34 -1.90
N PHE A 81 2.05 18.92 -0.86
CA PHE A 81 3.48 18.66 -0.90
C PHE A 81 3.83 17.28 -0.34
N THR A 82 4.98 16.73 -0.73
CA THR A 82 5.65 15.63 -0.03
C THR A 82 6.30 16.12 1.27
N LYS A 83 6.83 15.18 2.06
CA LYS A 83 7.66 15.47 3.24
C LYS A 83 8.90 16.29 2.88
N GLU A 84 9.44 16.08 1.68
CA GLU A 84 10.61 16.78 1.12
C GLU A 84 10.25 18.13 0.47
N ASN A 85 8.99 18.59 0.63
CA ASN A 85 8.49 19.85 0.10
C ASN A 85 8.45 19.92 -1.45
N VAL A 86 8.29 18.77 -2.11
CA VAL A 86 8.00 18.71 -3.55
C VAL A 86 6.49 18.83 -3.73
N LYS A 87 6.03 19.70 -4.64
CA LYS A 87 4.59 19.83 -4.94
C LYS A 87 4.10 18.57 -5.66
N ILE A 88 2.92 18.08 -5.26
CA ILE A 88 2.35 16.82 -5.78
C ILE A 88 0.88 16.97 -6.19
N GLY A 89 0.33 18.18 -6.09
CA GLY A 89 -1.08 18.41 -6.36
C GLY A 89 -1.61 19.68 -5.72
N SER A 90 -2.93 19.84 -5.77
CA SER A 90 -3.64 20.96 -5.16
C SER A 90 -5.13 20.65 -4.96
N THR A 91 -5.75 21.36 -4.04
CA THR A 91 -7.20 21.29 -3.80
C THR A 91 -7.96 22.09 -4.85
N LEU A 92 -9.07 21.52 -5.33
CA LEU A 92 -10.01 22.13 -6.27
C LEU A 92 -11.28 22.58 -5.55
N ALA A 93 -11.66 21.88 -4.49
CA ALA A 93 -12.74 22.22 -3.58
C ALA A 93 -12.25 22.16 -2.12
N GLU A 94 -13.11 22.52 -1.17
CA GLU A 94 -12.83 22.24 0.25
C GLU A 94 -12.82 20.72 0.50
N ILE A 95 -11.84 20.24 1.27
CA ILE A 95 -11.64 18.81 1.51
C ILE A 95 -11.64 18.53 2.99
N LYS A 96 -12.45 17.55 3.40
CA LYS A 96 -12.42 17.03 4.76
C LYS A 96 -11.18 16.17 4.99
N ILE A 97 -10.44 16.48 6.04
CA ILE A 97 -9.28 15.72 6.50
C ILE A 97 -9.76 14.44 7.19
N LYS A 98 -9.15 13.30 6.81
CA LYS A 98 -9.44 12.01 7.44
C LYS A 98 -8.65 11.83 8.74
N GLU A 99 -7.36 12.14 8.69
CA GLU A 99 -6.41 12.16 9.80
C GLU A 99 -5.50 13.37 9.59
N GLY A 100 -5.16 14.09 10.66
CA GLY A 100 -4.38 15.32 10.56
C GLY A 100 -3.55 15.56 11.81
N VAL A 101 -2.32 16.04 11.63
CA VAL A 101 -1.42 16.42 12.73
C VAL A 101 -0.55 17.60 12.32
N LYS A 102 -0.34 18.54 13.24
CA LYS A 102 0.65 19.62 13.07
C LYS A 102 2.04 19.04 13.28
N VAL A 103 2.92 19.27 12.32
CA VAL A 103 4.32 18.90 12.37
C VAL A 103 5.10 20.20 12.52
N GLU A 104 5.59 20.44 13.74
CA GLU A 104 6.48 21.56 14.01
C GLU A 104 7.81 21.32 13.31
N ALA A 105 8.22 22.26 12.48
CA ALA A 105 9.52 22.21 11.82
C ALA A 105 10.51 23.12 12.55
N PHE A 106 11.75 22.67 12.69
CA PHE A 106 12.82 23.52 13.19
C PHE A 106 12.99 24.72 12.24
N ARG A 107 12.78 25.94 12.75
CA ARG A 107 12.84 27.24 12.04
C ARG A 107 11.56 27.67 11.27
N GLY A 108 10.37 27.37 11.78
CA GLY A 108 9.14 28.10 11.40
C GLY A 108 8.55 27.72 10.04
N ASN A 109 8.92 26.55 9.51
CA ASN A 109 8.26 25.94 8.35
C ASN A 109 7.23 24.92 8.82
N ASP A 110 6.36 25.30 9.75
CA ASP A 110 5.34 24.41 10.28
C ASP A 110 4.51 23.86 9.12
N ARG A 111 4.23 22.57 9.18
CA ARG A 111 3.41 21.89 8.18
C ARG A 111 2.26 21.19 8.85
N PHE A 112 1.17 21.09 8.12
CA PHE A 112 0.07 20.22 8.48
C PHE A 112 0.17 18.94 7.65
N ARG A 113 0.39 17.81 8.32
CA ARG A 113 0.41 16.48 7.70
C ARG A 113 -1.00 15.90 7.76
N ALA A 114 -1.55 15.50 6.63
CA ALA A 114 -2.94 15.05 6.52
C ALA A 114 -3.09 13.81 5.63
N ILE A 115 -4.13 13.02 5.90
CA ILE A 115 -4.67 12.02 4.98
C ILE A 115 -5.90 12.61 4.31
N VAL A 116 -5.87 12.69 2.98
CA VAL A 116 -7.02 13.06 2.15
C VAL A 116 -7.60 11.82 1.46
N GLU A 117 -8.91 11.78 1.28
CA GLU A 117 -9.62 10.67 0.62
C GLU A 117 -10.36 11.15 -0.63
N GLY A 118 -10.54 10.25 -1.58
CA GLY A 118 -11.44 10.46 -2.71
C GLY A 118 -11.49 9.25 -3.64
N TYR A 119 -11.89 9.44 -4.89
CA TYR A 119 -12.11 8.36 -5.85
C TYR A 119 -11.39 8.63 -7.17
N LEU A 120 -10.77 7.58 -7.71
CA LEU A 120 -10.17 7.57 -9.04
C LEU A 120 -10.70 6.38 -9.85
N PHE A 121 -10.86 6.56 -11.14
CA PHE A 121 -11.22 5.47 -12.04
C PHE A 121 -9.99 4.66 -12.43
N LYS A 122 -10.16 3.36 -12.69
CA LYS A 122 -9.07 2.41 -12.97
C LYS A 122 -8.09 2.86 -14.04
N THR A 123 -8.55 3.62 -15.04
CA THR A 123 -7.72 4.11 -16.15
C THR A 123 -6.80 5.28 -15.78
N LYS A 124 -6.73 5.66 -14.49
CA LYS A 124 -5.82 6.70 -13.99
C LYS A 124 -4.59 6.11 -13.29
N PHE A 125 -4.51 4.80 -13.20
CA PHE A 125 -3.38 4.10 -12.60
C PHE A 125 -2.51 3.49 -13.68
N VAL A 126 -1.20 3.49 -13.44
CA VAL A 126 -0.24 2.75 -14.26
C VAL A 126 -0.60 1.27 -14.19
N ASP A 127 -0.65 0.61 -15.34
CA ASP A 127 -0.96 -0.81 -15.41
C ASP A 127 0.12 -1.64 -14.70
N GLY A 128 -0.28 -2.64 -13.93
CA GLY A 128 0.65 -3.42 -13.10
C GLY A 128 1.30 -2.65 -11.93
N SER A 129 0.78 -1.47 -11.56
CA SER A 129 1.28 -0.71 -10.40
C SER A 129 0.81 -1.24 -9.05
N VAL A 130 0.21 -2.43 -9.00
CA VAL A 130 -0.15 -3.11 -7.76
C VAL A 130 1.02 -4.02 -7.37
N PRO A 131 1.70 -3.79 -6.23
CA PRO A 131 2.89 -4.56 -5.86
C PRO A 131 2.66 -6.07 -5.84
N GLU A 132 1.51 -6.53 -5.38
CA GLU A 132 1.19 -7.96 -5.25
C GLU A 132 0.96 -8.63 -6.60
N GLU A 133 0.32 -7.93 -7.53
CA GLU A 133 0.13 -8.40 -8.91
C GLU A 133 1.51 -8.50 -9.58
N ARG A 134 2.35 -7.47 -9.43
CA ARG A 134 3.72 -7.49 -9.96
C ARG A 134 4.57 -8.60 -9.35
N ILE A 135 4.47 -8.85 -8.05
CA ILE A 135 5.13 -9.99 -7.39
C ILE A 135 4.64 -11.31 -8.00
N SER A 136 3.33 -11.46 -8.21
CA SER A 136 2.74 -12.67 -8.78
C SER A 136 3.27 -12.94 -10.19
N GLU A 137 3.34 -11.90 -11.03
CA GLU A 137 3.95 -11.97 -12.35
C GLU A 137 5.42 -12.41 -12.29
N LEU A 138 6.21 -11.78 -11.42
CA LEU A 138 7.63 -12.09 -11.26
C LEU A 138 7.84 -13.52 -10.78
N LEU A 139 7.01 -14.02 -9.85
CA LEU A 139 7.04 -15.41 -9.39
C LEU A 139 6.67 -16.41 -10.49
N ALA A 140 5.87 -15.99 -11.49
CA ALA A 140 5.51 -16.79 -12.65
C ALA A 140 6.60 -16.86 -13.74
N LEU A 141 7.58 -15.96 -13.72
CA LEU A 141 8.68 -15.95 -14.68
C LEU A 141 9.55 -17.21 -14.57
N LYS A 142 9.89 -17.77 -15.74
CA LYS A 142 10.79 -18.94 -15.84
C LYS A 142 12.27 -18.54 -15.85
N ASN A 143 12.58 -17.35 -16.37
CA ASN A 143 13.95 -16.85 -16.46
C ASN A 143 14.37 -16.21 -15.12
N ARG A 144 15.37 -16.79 -14.46
CA ARG A 144 15.85 -16.32 -13.15
C ARG A 144 16.51 -14.95 -13.19
N ASN A 145 17.16 -14.60 -14.29
CA ASN A 145 17.82 -13.30 -14.41
C ASN A 145 16.79 -12.17 -14.57
N GLU A 146 15.77 -12.39 -15.40
CA GLU A 146 14.65 -11.46 -15.57
C GLU A 146 13.85 -11.33 -14.27
N GLN A 147 13.59 -12.45 -13.58
CA GLN A 147 12.93 -12.44 -12.28
C GLN A 147 13.71 -11.62 -11.25
N ALA A 148 15.03 -11.83 -11.13
CA ALA A 148 15.86 -11.10 -10.18
C ALA A 148 15.92 -9.60 -10.51
N ALA A 149 16.07 -9.23 -11.79
CA ALA A 149 16.05 -7.84 -12.23
C ALA A 149 14.69 -7.17 -11.94
N GLY A 150 13.58 -7.86 -12.21
CA GLY A 150 12.25 -7.34 -11.94
C GLY A 150 11.93 -7.17 -10.45
N PHE A 151 12.43 -8.07 -9.58
CA PHE A 151 12.32 -7.86 -8.14
C PHE A 151 13.15 -6.67 -7.67
N LYS A 152 14.36 -6.49 -8.19
CA LYS A 152 15.19 -5.32 -7.87
C LYS A 152 14.48 -4.02 -8.26
N GLU A 153 13.94 -3.96 -9.47
CA GLU A 153 13.14 -2.81 -9.94
C GLU A 153 11.92 -2.56 -9.04
N LEU A 154 11.19 -3.60 -8.66
CA LEU A 154 10.06 -3.49 -7.74
C LEU A 154 10.49 -2.89 -6.39
N PHE A 155 11.59 -3.39 -5.81
CA PHE A 155 12.08 -2.92 -4.53
C PHE A 155 12.55 -1.47 -4.57
N GLU A 156 13.19 -1.04 -5.67
CA GLU A 156 13.61 0.34 -5.88
C GLU A 156 12.40 1.27 -6.06
N THR A 157 11.46 0.90 -6.93
CA THR A 157 10.24 1.69 -7.22
C THR A 157 9.41 1.91 -5.97
N TYR A 158 9.14 0.85 -5.20
CA TYR A 158 8.30 0.92 -4.00
C TYR A 158 9.09 1.26 -2.73
N LYS A 159 10.42 1.38 -2.81
CA LYS A 159 11.32 1.66 -1.68
C LYS A 159 11.14 0.64 -0.55
N PHE A 160 11.21 -0.65 -0.88
CA PHE A 160 11.14 -1.72 0.12
C PHE A 160 12.27 -1.57 1.16
N GLU A 161 11.95 -1.79 2.43
CA GLU A 161 12.92 -1.92 3.52
C GLU A 161 13.61 -3.28 3.43
N GLU A 162 14.94 -3.33 3.39
CA GLU A 162 15.71 -4.57 3.44
C GLU A 162 16.21 -4.85 4.86
N LYS A 163 16.02 -6.08 5.35
CA LYS A 163 16.59 -6.55 6.60
C LYS A 163 17.03 -8.01 6.49
N LYS A 164 18.15 -8.35 7.13
CA LYS A 164 18.68 -9.72 7.16
C LYS A 164 18.33 -10.42 8.45
N PHE A 165 17.86 -11.66 8.34
CA PHE A 165 17.56 -12.55 9.44
C PHE A 165 18.23 -13.88 9.17
N GLU A 166 19.36 -14.14 9.83
CA GLU A 166 20.14 -15.36 9.63
C GLU A 166 20.52 -15.52 8.15
N GLU A 167 20.13 -16.60 7.47
CA GLU A 167 20.35 -16.82 6.03
C GLU A 167 19.32 -16.16 5.10
N LEU A 168 18.29 -15.52 5.67
CA LEU A 168 17.18 -14.93 4.92
C LEU A 168 17.39 -13.43 4.72
N VAL A 169 17.08 -12.97 3.52
CA VAL A 169 16.99 -11.55 3.17
C VAL A 169 15.51 -11.20 3.02
N VAL A 170 15.06 -10.23 3.79
CA VAL A 170 13.66 -9.84 3.90
C VAL A 170 13.49 -8.44 3.31
N HIS A 171 12.61 -8.32 2.32
CA HIS A 171 12.21 -7.05 1.74
C HIS A 171 10.76 -6.76 2.13
N VAL A 172 10.52 -5.63 2.79
CA VAL A 172 9.21 -5.26 3.32
C VAL A 172 8.70 -3.99 2.65
N TYR A 173 7.46 -4.05 2.18
CA TYR A 173 6.73 -2.86 1.77
C TYR A 173 5.60 -2.60 2.77
N ARG A 174 5.50 -1.34 3.22
CA ARG A 174 4.52 -0.91 4.22
C ARG A 174 3.28 -0.30 3.58
N GLU A 175 2.19 -0.24 4.32
CA GLU A 175 0.96 0.43 3.91
C GLU A 175 1.12 1.97 3.94
N GLU A 176 1.89 2.50 2.99
CA GLU A 176 2.03 3.95 2.81
C GLU A 176 0.68 4.59 2.45
N ASN A 177 0.49 5.86 2.81
CA ASN A 177 -0.70 6.67 2.52
C ASN A 177 -2.03 6.19 3.15
N LYS A 178 -2.07 5.06 3.87
CA LYS A 178 -3.30 4.57 4.53
C LYS A 178 -3.67 5.37 5.78
N THR A 179 -2.67 5.73 6.59
CA THR A 179 -2.79 6.39 7.90
C THR A 179 -1.54 7.22 8.21
N LEU A 180 -1.66 8.16 9.16
CA LEU A 180 -0.55 8.96 9.70
C LEU A 180 0.24 8.27 10.79
N LYS A 181 -0.21 7.12 11.33
CA LYS A 181 0.53 6.35 12.33
C LYS A 181 1.98 6.13 11.89
N GLU A 182 2.92 6.25 12.84
CA GLU A 182 4.34 6.03 12.57
C GLU A 182 4.62 4.54 12.36
N ASP A 183 4.06 3.70 13.23
CA ASP A 183 4.10 2.25 13.12
C ASP A 183 3.09 1.77 12.07
N LYS A 184 3.50 1.86 10.80
CA LYS A 184 2.72 1.37 9.66
C LYS A 184 2.92 -0.13 9.53
N ASP A 185 1.81 -0.87 9.46
CA ASP A 185 1.80 -2.27 9.12
C ASP A 185 2.47 -2.55 7.78
N PHE A 186 3.05 -3.74 7.66
CA PHE A 186 3.47 -4.24 6.37
C PHE A 186 2.25 -4.53 5.50
N ARG A 187 2.45 -4.37 4.21
CA ARG A 187 1.53 -4.72 3.14
C ARG A 187 1.92 -6.07 2.55
N VAL A 188 3.19 -6.18 2.16
CA VAL A 188 3.78 -7.41 1.65
C VAL A 188 5.24 -7.52 2.09
N ILE A 189 5.64 -8.74 2.42
CA ILE A 189 7.01 -9.11 2.75
C ILE A 189 7.46 -10.19 1.78
N MET A 190 8.52 -9.90 1.03
CA MET A 190 9.21 -10.88 0.20
C MET A 190 10.43 -11.40 0.96
N ILE A 191 10.51 -12.72 1.12
CA ILE A 191 11.59 -13.39 1.84
C ILE A 191 12.40 -14.19 0.83
N PHE A 192 13.70 -13.96 0.80
CA PHE A 192 14.64 -14.67 -0.06
C PHE A 192 15.60 -15.49 0.77
N ARG A 193 16.02 -16.62 0.20
CA ARG A 193 17.19 -17.37 0.67
C ARG A 193 18.39 -16.96 -0.17
N GLY A 194 19.34 -16.24 0.42
CA GLY A 194 20.35 -15.50 -0.35
C GLY A 194 19.73 -14.34 -1.12
N GLU A 195 20.34 -13.91 -2.22
CA GLU A 195 19.93 -12.68 -2.93
C GLU A 195 18.88 -12.89 -4.03
N THR A 196 18.70 -14.11 -4.54
CA THR A 196 17.97 -14.33 -5.81
C THR A 196 16.91 -15.42 -5.78
N SER A 197 16.79 -16.16 -4.67
CA SER A 197 15.83 -17.27 -4.56
C SER A 197 14.65 -16.89 -3.65
N PRO A 198 13.47 -16.57 -4.22
CA PRO A 198 12.26 -16.33 -3.43
C PRO A 198 11.95 -17.56 -2.58
N TYR A 199 11.96 -17.39 -1.25
CA TYR A 199 11.72 -18.44 -0.28
C TYR A 199 10.25 -18.46 0.17
N ALA A 200 9.72 -17.29 0.51
CA ALA A 200 8.33 -17.10 0.90
C ALA A 200 7.85 -15.68 0.55
N VAL A 201 6.54 -15.51 0.48
CA VAL A 201 5.88 -14.20 0.48
C VAL A 201 4.85 -14.18 1.61
N MET A 202 4.77 -13.06 2.31
CA MET A 202 3.79 -12.83 3.35
C MET A 202 2.98 -11.58 3.04
N THR A 203 1.67 -11.64 3.24
CA THR A 203 0.73 -10.54 2.98
C THR A 203 -0.15 -10.29 4.21
N ASN A 204 -0.67 -9.07 4.31
CA ASN A 204 -1.57 -8.62 5.37
C ASN A 204 -2.86 -8.05 4.74
N ASP A 205 -3.94 -8.83 4.66
CA ASP A 205 -5.18 -8.49 3.94
C ASP A 205 -4.97 -8.19 2.44
N HIS A 206 -3.91 -8.77 1.85
CA HIS A 206 -3.61 -8.73 0.42
C HIS A 206 -3.39 -10.13 -0.14
N GLU A 207 -3.50 -10.27 -1.46
CA GLU A 207 -3.35 -11.56 -2.12
C GLU A 207 -2.20 -11.55 -3.14
N VAL A 208 -1.32 -12.54 -3.01
CA VAL A 208 -0.28 -12.86 -4.00
C VAL A 208 -0.53 -14.27 -4.50
N THR A 209 -0.40 -14.46 -5.81
CA THR A 209 -0.52 -15.77 -6.45
C THR A 209 0.84 -16.26 -6.93
N ALA A 210 1.04 -17.58 -6.95
CA ALA A 210 2.29 -18.17 -7.42
C ALA A 210 2.02 -19.52 -8.10
N PRO A 211 2.77 -19.87 -9.16
CA PRO A 211 2.54 -21.11 -9.91
C PRO A 211 2.91 -22.37 -9.11
N LYS A 212 3.80 -22.25 -8.12
CA LYS A 212 4.32 -23.39 -7.37
C LYS A 212 4.38 -23.06 -5.89
N ILE A 213 3.34 -23.47 -5.18
CA ILE A 213 3.23 -23.35 -3.73
C ILE A 213 3.62 -24.70 -3.09
N LYS A 214 4.44 -24.65 -2.05
CA LYS A 214 4.83 -25.82 -1.27
C LYS A 214 4.06 -25.96 0.03
N GLN A 215 3.80 -24.83 0.66
CA GLN A 215 3.04 -24.75 1.90
C GLN A 215 2.43 -23.36 2.04
N THR A 216 1.30 -23.29 2.72
CA THR A 216 0.66 -22.04 3.13
C THR A 216 0.41 -22.07 4.63
N TRP A 217 0.49 -20.91 5.24
CA TRP A 217 0.07 -20.67 6.61
C TRP A 217 -0.78 -19.40 6.63
N GLU A 218 -1.86 -19.41 7.40
CA GLU A 218 -2.80 -18.30 7.50
C GLU A 218 -3.22 -18.15 8.97
N GLU A 219 -3.12 -16.93 9.50
CA GLU A 219 -3.61 -16.57 10.83
C GLU A 219 -4.20 -15.15 10.78
N TYR A 220 -5.47 -15.02 11.13
CA TYR A 220 -6.24 -13.77 10.98
C TYR A 220 -6.15 -13.22 9.54
N ASP A 221 -5.61 -12.00 9.38
CA ASP A 221 -5.44 -11.33 8.10
C ASP A 221 -4.06 -11.61 7.46
N PHE A 222 -3.19 -12.35 8.17
CA PHE A 222 -1.85 -12.69 7.69
C PHE A 222 -1.86 -13.99 6.92
N LYS A 223 -1.17 -13.97 5.77
CA LYS A 223 -0.96 -15.15 4.94
C LYS A 223 0.50 -15.27 4.56
N VAL A 224 1.07 -16.45 4.72
CA VAL A 224 2.42 -16.80 4.28
C VAL A 224 2.33 -17.92 3.24
N ILE A 225 2.93 -17.69 2.07
CA ILE A 225 3.07 -18.67 1.00
C ILE A 225 4.54 -19.05 0.89
N TYR A 226 4.86 -20.32 1.15
CA TYR A 226 6.22 -20.85 1.02
C TYR A 226 6.42 -21.51 -0.34
N PHE A 227 7.55 -21.21 -0.98
CA PHE A 227 7.97 -21.80 -2.26
C PHE A 227 8.89 -23.01 -2.09
N TYR A 228 9.34 -23.25 -0.85
CA TYR A 228 10.10 -24.41 -0.40
C TYR A 228 9.38 -25.02 0.80
N LYS A 229 9.63 -26.30 1.10
CA LYS A 229 9.12 -26.88 2.35
C LYS A 229 9.98 -26.34 3.51
N PRO A 230 9.42 -25.54 4.43
CA PRO A 230 10.19 -25.00 5.55
C PRO A 230 10.49 -26.11 6.57
N THR A 231 11.55 -25.94 7.36
CA THR A 231 11.73 -26.68 8.62
C THR A 231 10.99 -25.97 9.75
N SER A 232 10.73 -26.64 10.87
CA SER A 232 10.06 -25.99 12.01
C SER A 232 10.78 -24.74 12.52
N THR A 233 12.11 -24.73 12.52
CA THR A 233 12.90 -23.54 12.88
C THR A 233 12.72 -22.39 11.89
N GLN A 234 12.56 -22.69 10.60
CA GLN A 234 12.32 -21.67 9.57
C GLN A 234 10.88 -21.15 9.61
N GLU A 235 9.91 -22.00 9.97
CA GLU A 235 8.53 -21.56 10.22
C GLU A 235 8.50 -20.56 11.37
N GLU A 236 9.11 -20.90 12.51
CA GLU A 236 9.21 -20.03 13.69
C GLU A 236 9.93 -18.71 13.36
N LEU A 237 11.05 -18.76 12.62
CA LEU A 237 11.75 -17.56 12.16
C LEU A 237 10.85 -16.63 11.33
N VAL A 238 10.05 -17.18 10.42
CA VAL A 238 9.17 -16.39 9.54
C VAL A 238 7.92 -15.89 10.27
N GLN A 239 7.23 -16.78 10.98
CA GLN A 239 5.91 -16.52 11.57
C GLN A 239 6.00 -15.78 12.91
N ASP A 240 7.05 -16.02 13.71
CA ASP A 240 7.11 -15.46 15.07
C ASP A 240 8.13 -14.32 15.18
N LYS A 241 9.18 -14.32 14.38
CA LYS A 241 10.22 -13.27 14.44
C LYS A 241 10.06 -12.25 13.33
N ILE A 242 10.00 -12.68 12.07
CA ILE A 242 9.91 -11.75 10.93
C ILE A 242 8.56 -11.02 10.94
N LEU A 243 7.44 -11.76 11.00
CA LEU A 243 6.09 -11.17 11.04
C LEU A 243 5.98 -10.06 12.10
N TYR A 244 6.24 -10.41 13.37
CA TYR A 244 6.10 -9.48 14.49
C TYR A 244 7.11 -8.33 14.49
N THR A 245 8.25 -8.46 13.78
CA THR A 245 9.17 -7.32 13.60
C THR A 245 8.56 -6.22 12.72
N PHE A 246 7.66 -6.58 11.81
CA PHE A 246 7.12 -5.66 10.80
C PHE A 246 5.64 -5.34 10.97
N MET A 247 4.98 -5.96 11.96
CA MET A 247 3.67 -5.50 12.43
C MET A 247 3.80 -4.10 13.06
N GLY A 248 2.89 -3.21 12.69
CA GLY A 248 2.71 -1.94 13.40
C GLY A 248 1.98 -2.23 14.71
N LEU A 249 2.60 -1.90 15.85
CA LEU A 249 2.03 -2.12 17.19
C LEU A 249 1.28 -0.89 17.71
#